data_AF-A0A939CEK8-F1
#
_entry.id   AF-A0A939CEK8-F1
#
_cell.length_a   1.000
_cell.length_b   1.000
_cell.length_c   1.000
_cell.angle_alpha   90.00
_cell.angle_beta   90.00
_cell.angle_gamma   90.00
#
_symmetry.space_group_name_H-M   'P 1'
#
loop_
_entity.id
_entity.type
_entity.pdbx_description
1 polymer ?
#
loop_
_entity_poly.entity_id
_entity_poly.type
_entity_poly.pdbx_seq_one_letter_code
_entity_poly.pdbx_strand_id
1 'polypeptide(L)' 'MFKKAFWVPYEDSANYPTLAKTMEAISKYCEENGESCTFINDDEVEINGKRYEIYRGYENGSRGNYGIKCKEK' A
#
# COMPACT_ATOMS: atom_id res chain seq x y z
N MET A 1 10.84 -18.15 -5.19
CA MET A 1 11.27 -17.01 -4.36
C MET A 1 10.03 -16.22 -3.96
N PHE A 2 9.81 -16.00 -2.67
CA PHE A 2 8.68 -15.19 -2.20
C PHE A 2 9.01 -13.72 -2.44
N LYS A 3 8.20 -13.03 -3.26
CA LYS A 3 8.33 -11.58 -3.44
C LYS A 3 7.97 -10.88 -2.13
N LYS A 4 8.74 -9.85 -1.74
CA LYS A 4 8.50 -9.12 -0.49
C LYS A 4 7.14 -8.44 -0.58
N ALA A 5 6.33 -8.53 0.47
CA ALA A 5 5.07 -7.80 0.55
C ALA A 5 4.86 -7.28 1.96
N PHE A 6 4.25 -6.11 2.08
CA PHE A 6 3.96 -5.47 3.36
C PHE A 6 2.62 -4.75 3.31
N TRP A 7 2.01 -4.58 4.48
CA TRP A 7 0.80 -3.81 4.64
C TRP A 7 1.13 -2.38 5.02
N VAL A 8 0.41 -1.45 4.40
CA VAL A 8 0.45 -0.04 4.71
C VAL A 8 -0.66 0.24 5.73
N PRO A 9 -0.35 0.89 6.87
CA PRO A 9 -1.35 1.31 7.84
C PRO A 9 -2.45 2.14 7.18
N TYR A 10 -3.71 1.78 7.44
CA TYR A 10 -4.87 2.46 6.87
C TYR A 10 -5.92 2.67 7.96
N GLU A 11 -6.18 3.93 8.31
CA GLU A 11 -7.02 4.29 9.46
C GLU A 11 -8.51 4.05 9.21
N ASP A 12 -8.98 4.27 7.98
CA ASP A 12 -10.39 4.10 7.58
C ASP A 12 -10.70 2.66 7.12
N SER A 13 -10.18 1.68 7.83
CA SER A 13 -10.27 0.25 7.49
C SER A 13 -11.70 -0.32 7.41
N ALA A 14 -12.70 0.41 7.90
CA ALA A 14 -14.11 0.07 7.74
C ALA A 14 -14.62 0.30 6.30
N ASN A 15 -13.96 1.17 5.53
CA ASN A 15 -14.35 1.55 4.18
C ASN A 15 -13.30 1.10 3.15
N TYR A 16 -13.76 0.73 1.96
CA TYR A 16 -12.83 0.34 0.89
C TYR A 16 -11.95 1.55 0.50
N PRO A 17 -10.60 1.39 0.43
CA PRO A 17 -9.70 2.49 0.14
C PRO A 17 -9.95 3.06 -1.25
N THR A 18 -10.30 4.34 -1.32
CA THR A 18 -10.30 5.07 -2.59
C THR A 18 -8.87 5.24 -3.10
N LEU A 19 -8.69 5.58 -4.38
CA LEU A 19 -7.36 5.86 -4.94
C LEU A 19 -6.66 6.97 -4.14
N ALA A 20 -7.34 8.08 -3.87
CA ALA A 20 -6.81 9.19 -3.08
C ALA A 20 -6.35 8.74 -1.68
N LYS A 21 -7.18 7.95 -0.98
CA LYS A 21 -6.85 7.42 0.35
C LYS A 21 -5.69 6.43 0.32
N THR A 22 -5.58 5.67 -0.77
CA THR A 22 -4.48 4.74 -0.98
C THR A 22 -3.16 5.46 -1.16
N MET A 23 -3.15 6.49 -2.02
CA MET A 23 -1.98 7.32 -2.25
C MET A 23 -1.57 8.09 -0.98
N GLU A 24 -2.54 8.65 -0.24
CA GLU A 24 -2.30 9.34 1.04
C GLU A 24 -1.63 8.41 2.06
N ALA A 25 -2.16 7.20 2.25
CA ALA A 25 -1.61 6.24 3.21
C ALA A 25 -0.20 5.76 2.82
N ILE A 26 0.05 5.51 1.53
CA ILE A 26 1.38 5.10 1.04
C ILE A 26 2.39 6.24 1.17
N SER A 27 2.02 7.46 0.82
CA SER A 27 2.89 8.64 0.97
C SER A 27 3.29 8.82 2.44
N LYS A 28 2.30 8.80 3.35
CA LYS A 28 2.55 8.90 4.80
C LYS A 28 3.48 7.80 5.29
N TYR A 29 3.24 6.55 4.85
CA TYR A 29 4.13 5.43 5.19
C TYR A 29 5.57 5.69 4.74
N CYS A 30 5.78 6.20 3.54
CA CYS A 30 7.12 6.47 3.04
C CYS A 30 7.78 7.64 3.78
N GLU A 31 7.04 8.72 4.06
CA GLU A 31 7.51 9.84 4.87
C GLU A 31 7.92 9.41 6.28
N GLU A 32 7.09 8.61 6.97
CA GLU A 32 7.37 8.11 8.33
C GLU A 32 8.59 7.17 8.37
N ASN A 33 8.88 6.46 7.28
CA ASN A 33 10.04 5.58 7.16
C ASN A 33 11.27 6.27 6.53
N GLY A 34 11.16 7.55 6.13
CA GLY A 34 12.22 8.26 5.41
C GLY A 34 12.54 7.67 4.02
N GLU A 35 11.57 6.99 3.41
CA GLU A 35 11.69 6.41 2.07
C GLU A 35 11.13 7.36 1.01
N SER A 36 11.74 7.33 -0.18
CA SER A 36 11.23 8.06 -1.34
C SER A 36 10.14 7.25 -2.04
N CYS A 37 9.00 7.87 -2.37
CA CYS A 37 7.89 7.23 -3.08
C CYS A 37 7.47 8.00 -4.33
N THR A 38 7.33 7.29 -5.45
CA THR A 38 6.83 7.82 -6.72
C THR A 38 5.73 6.92 -7.26
N PHE A 39 4.52 7.45 -7.40
CA PHE A 39 3.40 6.71 -7.99
C PHE A 39 3.57 6.66 -9.51
N ILE A 40 3.63 5.45 -10.07
CA ILE A 40 3.80 5.22 -11.50
C ILE A 40 2.43 5.19 -12.20
N ASN A 41 1.45 4.58 -11.54
CA ASN A 41 0.04 4.55 -11.93
C ASN A 41 -0.84 4.22 -10.71
N ASP A 42 -2.15 4.05 -10.93
CA ASP A 42 -3.14 3.82 -9.89
C ASP A 42 -2.90 2.57 -9.01
N ASP A 43 -2.20 1.57 -9.55
CA ASP A 43 -1.94 0.29 -8.89
C ASP A 43 -0.42 -0.02 -8.77
N GLU A 44 0.46 0.95 -9.02
CA GLU A 44 1.92 0.76 -8.94
C GLU A 44 2.64 1.97 -8.32
N VAL A 45 3.50 1.68 -7.36
CA VAL A 45 4.36 2.67 -6.70
C VAL A 45 5.81 2.19 -6.69
N GLU A 46 6.73 3.11 -6.93
CA GLU A 46 8.15 2.91 -6.71
C GLU A 46 8.51 3.46 -5.32
N ILE A 47 9.06 2.62 -4.45
CA ILE A 47 9.53 3.00 -3.11
C ILE A 47 11.01 2.66 -3.01
N ASN A 48 11.85 3.66 -2.76
CA ASN A 48 13.32 3.53 -2.71
C ASN A 48 13.91 2.80 -3.92
N GLY A 49 13.44 3.15 -5.13
CA GLY A 49 13.92 2.58 -6.39
C GLY A 49 13.43 1.15 -6.69
N LYS A 50 12.49 0.62 -5.88
CA LYS A 50 11.88 -0.70 -6.09
C LYS A 50 10.41 -0.55 -6.42
N ARG A 51 9.92 -1.31 -7.40
CA ARG A 51 8.51 -1.28 -7.83
C ARG A 51 7.66 -2.25 -7.01
N TYR A 52 6.53 -1.74 -6.56
CA TYR A 52 5.52 -2.49 -5.83
C TYR A 52 4.17 -2.33 -6.52
N GLU A 53 3.48 -3.45 -6.66
CA GLU A 53 2.07 -3.48 -7.04
C GLU A 53 1.21 -3.24 -5.80
N ILE A 54 0.24 -2.34 -5.94
CA ILE A 54 -0.67 -1.90 -4.89
C ILE A 54 -1.93 -2.75 -4.95
N TYR A 55 -2.27 -3.38 -3.84
CA TYR A 55 -3.50 -4.14 -3.68
C TYR A 55 -4.35 -3.49 -2.59
N ARG A 56 -5.60 -3.22 -2.92
CA ARG A 56 -6.61 -2.70 -1.99
C ARG A 56 -7.58 -3.82 -1.67
N GLY A 57 -7.77 -4.14 -0.40
CA GLY A 57 -8.67 -5.23 -0.03
C GLY A 57 -8.40 -5.83 1.33
N TYR A 58 -9.00 -6.98 1.57
CA TYR A 58 -8.87 -7.71 2.82
C TYR A 58 -7.59 -8.51 2.87
N GLU A 59 -6.97 -8.58 4.06
CA GLU A 59 -6.03 -9.66 4.33
C GLU A 59 -6.80 -10.99 4.42
N ASN A 60 -6.27 -12.03 3.78
CA ASN A 60 -6.89 -13.35 3.77
C ASN A 60 -6.91 -13.90 5.21
N GLY A 61 -8.11 -14.04 5.80
CA GLY A 61 -8.30 -14.42 7.21
C GLY A 61 -8.60 -13.26 8.18
N SER A 62 -8.53 -12.00 7.71
CA SER A 62 -8.88 -10.83 8.53
C SER A 62 -10.38 -10.60 8.55
N ARG A 63 -10.96 -10.43 9.74
CA ARG A 63 -12.41 -10.23 9.95
C ARG A 63 -12.80 -8.77 9.71
N GLY A 64 -12.92 -8.40 8.43
CA GLY A 64 -13.75 -7.25 8.03
C GLY A 64 -13.05 -5.90 7.87
N ASN A 65 -11.72 -5.83 7.98
CA ASN A 65 -10.97 -4.59 7.78
C ASN A 65 -10.29 -4.56 6.41
N TYR A 66 -10.56 -3.52 5.63
CA TYR A 66 -9.82 -3.22 4.42
C TYR A 66 -8.43 -2.69 4.75
N GLY A 67 -7.48 -3.00 3.88
CA GLY A 67 -6.13 -2.47 3.95
C GLY A 67 -5.52 -2.27 2.57
N ILE A 68 -4.31 -1.75 2.59
CA ILE A 68 -3.49 -1.50 1.41
C ILE A 68 -2.23 -2.34 1.53
N LYS A 69 -1.93 -3.15 0.52
CA LYS A 69 -0.76 -4.03 0.48
C LYS A 69 0.12 -3.67 -0.70
N CYS A 70 1.40 -3.46 -0.43
CA CYS A 70 2.42 -3.29 -1.45
C CYS A 70 3.17 -4.61 -1.62
N LYS A 71 3.24 -5.13 -2.85
CA LYS A 71 3.95 -6.36 -3.18
C LYS A 71 5.00 -6.10 -4.24
N GLU A 72 6.25 -6.41 -3.91
CA GLU A 72 7.40 -6.22 -4.80
C GLU A 72 7.16 -6.98 -6.11
N LYS A 73 7.50 -6.34 -7.23
CA LYS A 73 7.31 -6.87 -8.58
C LYS A 73 8.48 -7.73 -9.03
#